data_AF-A0A257QZH9-F1
#
_entry.id   AF-A0A257QZH9-F1
#
_cell.length_a   1.000
_cell.length_b   1.000
_cell.length_c   1.000
_cell.angle_alpha   90.00
_cell.angle_beta   90.00
_cell.angle_gamma   90.00
#
_symmetry.space_group_name_H-M   'P 1'
#
loop_
_entity.id
_entity.type
_entity.pdbx_description
1 polymer ?
#
loop_
_entity_poly.entity_id
_entity_poly.type
_entity_poly.pdbx_seq_one_letter_code
_entity_poly.pdbx_strand_id
1 'polypeptide(L)' 'MSMIAWLIGLVVIVGLYTIGPAAGFNTAGPAIWGMPRLYFWFVLVPVLNPFILGVVYLIDRADNGTDDEQVRE' A
#
# COMPACT_ATOMS: atom_id res chain seq x y z
N MET A 1 -1.54 16.01 -4.93
CA MET A 1 -1.26 15.10 -3.81
C MET A 1 -1.36 15.82 -2.48
N SER A 2 -2.53 15.71 -1.86
CA SER A 2 -2.79 16.11 -0.49
C SER A 2 -1.80 15.44 0.46
N MET A 3 -1.26 16.22 1.40
CA MET A 3 -0.33 15.74 2.44
C MET A 3 -0.94 14.55 3.21
N ILE A 4 -2.25 14.55 3.42
CA ILE A 4 -2.96 13.49 4.13
C ILE A 4 -2.98 12.20 3.31
N ALA A 5 -3.30 12.26 2.02
CA ALA A 5 -3.33 11.09 1.14
C ALA A 5 -1.93 10.44 1.04
N TRP A 6 -0.89 11.26 0.97
CA TRP A 6 0.49 10.80 1.01
C TRP A 6 0.86 10.13 2.34
N LEU A 7 0.49 10.74 3.48
CA LEU A 7 0.74 10.16 4.81
C LEU A 7 0.03 8.82 5.00
N ILE A 8 -1.21 8.69 4.51
CA ILE A 8 -1.96 7.43 4.54
C ILE A 8 -1.20 6.37 3.73
N GLY A 9 -0.80 6.68 2.50
CA GLY A 9 -0.01 5.78 1.66
C GLY A 9 1.29 5.34 2.33
N LEU A 10 2.02 6.27 2.94
CA LEU A 10 3.25 6.00 3.68
C LEU A 10 3.01 5.04 4.86
N VAL A 11 2.01 5.34 5.71
CA VAL A 11 1.69 4.53 6.89
C VAL A 11 1.28 3.12 6.48
N VAL A 12 0.48 2.96 5.43
CA VAL A 12 0.06 1.65 4.92
C VAL A 12 1.27 0.85 4.42
N ILE A 13 2.13 1.44 3.59
CA ILE A 13 3.30 0.75 3.04
C ILE A 13 4.28 0.37 4.16
N VAL A 14 4.61 1.31 5.06
CA VAL A 14 5.50 1.03 6.19
C VAL A 14 4.91 -0.05 7.10
N GLY A 15 3.60 0.00 7.37
CA GLY A 15 2.89 -1.01 8.15
C GLY A 15 2.97 -2.40 7.52
N LEU A 16 2.82 -2.52 6.20
CA LEU A 16 2.97 -3.78 5.48
C LEU A 16 4.37 -4.38 5.62
N TYR A 17 5.42 -3.56 5.57
CA TYR A 17 6.81 -4.02 5.70
C TYR A 17 7.25 -4.28 7.13
N THR A 18 6.68 -3.61 8.12
CA THR A 18 7.13 -3.70 9.52
C THR A 18 6.21 -4.58 10.36
N ILE A 19 4.92 -4.29 10.38
CA ILE A 19 3.94 -4.96 11.23
C ILE A 19 3.60 -6.33 10.67
N GLY A 20 3.45 -6.46 9.35
CA GLY A 20 3.16 -7.75 8.70
C GLY A 20 4.12 -8.85 9.14
N PRO A 21 5.43 -8.71 8.87
CA PRO A 21 6.44 -9.68 9.28
C PRO A 21 6.47 -9.92 10.80
N ALA A 22 6.42 -8.85 11.59
CA ALA A 22 6.53 -8.92 13.04
C ALA A 22 5.34 -9.64 13.71
N ALA A 23 4.11 -9.40 13.25
CA ALA A 23 2.90 -9.93 13.86
C ALA A 23 2.50 -11.31 13.29
N GLY A 24 2.63 -11.51 11.97
CA GLY A 24 2.05 -12.65 11.27
C GLY A 24 3.04 -13.72 10.82
N PHE A 25 4.32 -13.38 10.66
CA PHE A 25 5.30 -14.27 10.01
C PHE A 25 6.46 -14.69 10.91
N ASN A 26 6.48 -14.27 12.18
CA ASN A 26 7.46 -14.69 13.19
C ASN A 26 7.14 -16.07 13.84
N THR A 27 6.24 -16.86 13.26
CA THR A 27 5.94 -18.22 13.71
C THR A 27 6.18 -19.23 12.60
N ALA A 28 6.68 -20.40 12.95
CA ALA A 28 6.71 -21.54 12.05
C ALA A 28 5.27 -22.03 11.83
N GLY A 29 4.85 -22.19 10.58
CA GLY A 29 3.55 -22.74 10.26
C GLY A 29 3.45 -23.07 8.78
N PRO A 30 2.27 -23.52 8.32
CA PRO A 30 2.16 -24.22 7.05
C PRO A 30 2.61 -23.33 5.89
N ALA A 31 3.31 -23.96 4.94
CA ALA A 31 3.73 -23.29 3.72
C ALA A 31 2.51 -22.76 2.95
N ILE A 32 2.62 -21.57 2.39
CA ILE A 32 1.62 -21.00 1.49
C ILE A 32 2.08 -21.31 0.07
N TRP A 33 1.30 -22.10 -0.66
CA TRP A 33 1.64 -22.57 -2.02
C TRP A 33 3.04 -23.18 -2.13
N GLY A 34 3.45 -23.95 -1.12
CA GLY A 34 4.78 -24.59 -1.08
C GLY A 34 5.92 -23.66 -0.66
N MET A 35 5.64 -22.40 -0.34
CA MET A 35 6.65 -21.41 0.06
C MET A 35 6.58 -21.12 1.58
N PRO A 36 7.72 -20.86 2.24
CA PRO A 36 7.75 -20.24 3.56
C PRO A 36 6.90 -18.96 3.59
N ARG A 37 6.11 -18.80 4.64
CA ARG A 37 5.13 -17.71 4.76
C ARG A 37 5.77 -16.33 4.63
N LEU A 38 6.97 -16.15 5.17
CA LEU A 38 7.75 -14.92 5.04
C LEU A 38 8.07 -14.61 3.56
N TYR A 39 8.46 -15.60 2.78
CA TYR A 39 8.73 -15.40 1.34
C TYR A 39 7.46 -15.07 0.56
N PHE A 40 6.35 -15.73 0.88
CA PHE A 40 5.05 -15.36 0.30
C PHE A 40 4.72 -13.89 0.58
N TRP A 41 4.93 -13.41 1.81
CA TRP A 41 4.73 -12.02 2.18
C TRP A 41 5.64 -11.06 1.40
N PHE A 42 6.93 -11.41 1.26
CA PHE A 42 7.89 -10.64 0.48
C PHE A 42 7.53 -10.53 -1.00
N VAL A 43 6.79 -11.48 -1.56
CA VAL A 43 6.26 -11.39 -2.93
C VAL A 43 4.96 -10.58 -2.97
N LEU A 44 4.08 -10.76 -1.99
CA LEU A 44 2.78 -10.11 -1.94
C LEU A 44 2.89 -8.58 -1.78
N VAL A 45 3.76 -8.09 -0.88
CA VAL A 45 3.84 -6.66 -0.58
C VAL A 45 4.26 -5.81 -1.80
N PRO A 46 5.29 -6.17 -2.59
CA PRO A 46 5.62 -5.46 -3.83
C PRO A 46 4.48 -5.44 -4.85
N VAL A 47 3.64 -6.48 -4.89
CA VAL A 47 2.44 -6.49 -5.75
C VAL A 47 1.39 -5.53 -5.21
N LEU A 48 1.17 -5.47 -3.89
CA LEU A 48 0.19 -4.56 -3.27
C LEU A 48 0.58 -3.09 -3.38
N ASN A 49 1.86 -2.75 -3.31
CA ASN A 49 2.35 -1.36 -3.36
C ASN A 49 1.80 -0.53 -4.54
N PRO A 50 1.93 -0.95 -5.82
CA PRO A 50 1.37 -0.19 -6.94
C PRO A 50 -0.16 -0.07 -6.88
N PHE A 51 -0.88 -1.08 -6.35
CA PHE A 51 -2.32 -0.96 -6.14
C PHE A 51 -2.65 0.10 -5.09
N ILE A 52 -1.95 0.11 -3.95
CA ILE A 52 -2.13 1.09 -2.88
C ILE A 52 -1.85 2.50 -3.43
N LEU A 53 -0.72 2.68 -4.12
CA LEU A 53 -0.38 3.97 -4.73
C LEU A 53 -1.39 4.39 -5.79
N GLY A 54 -1.88 3.45 -6.61
CA GLY A 54 -2.92 3.71 -7.59
C GLY A 54 -4.24 4.15 -6.96
N VAL A 55 -4.67 3.51 -5.88
CA VAL A 55 -5.87 3.90 -5.12
C VAL A 55 -5.69 5.27 -4.49
N VAL A 56 -4.55 5.53 -3.84
CA VAL A 56 -4.25 6.84 -3.26
C VAL A 56 -4.25 7.93 -4.34
N TYR A 57 -3.69 7.65 -5.51
CA TYR A 57 -3.71 8.58 -6.65
C TYR A 57 -5.14 8.86 -7.14
N LEU A 58 -5.98 7.84 -7.27
CA LEU A 58 -7.36 8.02 -7.72
C LEU A 58 -8.19 8.82 -6.70
N ILE A 59 -7.99 8.60 -5.40
CA ILE A 59 -8.63 9.38 -4.34
C ILE A 59 -8.17 10.84 -4.43
N ASP A 60 -6.85 11.07 -4.49
CA ASP A 60 -6.29 12.41 -4.58
C ASP A 60 -6.75 13.17 -5.83
N ARG A 61 -6.89 12.46 -6.96
CA ARG A 61 -7.44 13.02 -8.19
C ARG A 61 -8.93 13.34 -8.06
N ALA A 62 -9.71 12.53 -7.35
CA ALA A 62 -11.12 12.83 -7.13
C ALA A 62 -11.32 14.08 -6.26
N ASP A 63 -10.48 14.26 -5.24
CA ASP A 63 -10.54 15.41 -4.34
C ASP A 63 -10.07 16.72 -5.01
N ASN A 64 -8.95 16.68 -5.75
CA ASN A 64 -8.37 17.88 -6.38
C ASN A 64 -8.81 18.10 -7.85
N GLY A 65 -9.52 17.16 -8.45
CA GLY A 65 -9.97 17.25 -9.84
C GLY A 65 -10.94 18.41 -10.11
N THR A 66 -11.61 18.89 -9.07
CA THR A 66 -12.47 20.08 -9.11
C THR A 66 -11.68 21.39 -9.23
N ASP A 67 -10.46 21.45 -8.69
CA ASP A 67 -9.62 22.65 -8.69
C ASP A 67 -8.81 22.79 -9.99
N ASP A 68 -8.37 21.66 -10.58
CA ASP A 68 -7.59 21.65 -11.83
C ASP A 68 -8.41 22.05 -13.08
N GLU A 69 -9.74 21.89 -13.06
CA GLU A 69 -10.64 22.35 -14.13
C GLU A 69 -10.84 23.88 -14.10
N GLN A 70 -10.90 24.51 -12.93
CA GLN A 70 -11.10 25.97 -12.81
C GLN A 70 -9.85 26.79 -13.16
N VAL A 71 -8.65 26.23 -13.04
CA VAL A 71 -7.38 26.91 -13.41
C VAL A 71 -7.17 26.95 -14.93
N ARG A 72 -7.97 26.19 -15.71
CA ARG A 72 -7.86 26.11 -17.18
C ARG A 72 -8.84 27.01 -17.94
N GLU A 73 -9.75 27.70 -17.25
CA GLU A 73 -10.63 28.74 -17.82
C GLU A 73 -10.06 30.14 -17.60
#